data_AF-A0ABD0QJC2-F1
#
_entry.id   AF-A0ABD0QJC2-F1
#
_cell.length_a   1.000
_cell.length_b   1.000
_cell.length_c   1.000
_cell.angle_alpha   90.00
_cell.angle_beta   90.00
_cell.angle_gamma   90.00
#
_symmetry.space_group_name_H-M   'P 1'
#
loop_
_entity.id
_entity.type
_entity.pdbx_description
1 polymer ?
#
loop_
_entity_poly.entity_id
_entity_poly.type
_entity_poly.pdbx_seq_one_letter_code
_entity_poly.pdbx_strand_id
1 'polypeptide(L)'
;PSTPFFSMPVHQSGVNTLALSPRREMRQMEESVISLASGGDDGQLSLLHIKIDQKEQENGGLSLQLLAHWSMPLAHSSPLTGLCLLNPTLLVSTSPDQRLCLWSVNNDGLRPLK
;
A
#
# COMPACT_ATOMS: atom_id res chain seq x y z
N PRO A 1 7.46 -25.71 -3.17
CA PRO A 1 6.69 -24.46 -3.02
C PRO A 1 6.20 -23.94 -4.39
N SER A 2 4.96 -23.47 -4.49
CA SER A 2 4.49 -22.79 -5.69
C SER A 2 5.24 -21.47 -5.88
N THR A 3 5.48 -21.07 -7.13
CA THR A 3 6.07 -19.77 -7.44
C THR A 3 5.06 -18.67 -7.10
N PRO A 4 5.50 -17.52 -6.54
CA PRO A 4 4.61 -16.39 -6.32
C PRO A 4 4.06 -15.91 -7.66
N PHE A 5 2.77 -15.60 -7.70
CA PHE A 5 2.08 -15.15 -8.92
C PHE A 5 2.28 -13.65 -9.20
N PHE A 6 2.77 -12.89 -8.21
CA PHE A 6 3.15 -11.49 -8.33
C PHE A 6 4.30 -11.18 -7.37
N SER A 7 5.30 -10.44 -7.83
CA SER A 7 6.44 -9.98 -7.03
C SER A 7 6.96 -8.68 -7.61
N MET A 8 7.25 -7.71 -6.74
CA MET A 8 7.86 -6.44 -7.14
C MET A 8 8.77 -5.91 -6.01
N PRO A 9 9.88 -5.24 -6.35
CA PRO A 9 10.65 -4.49 -5.37
C PRO A 9 9.89 -3.21 -4.99
N VAL A 10 9.81 -2.93 -3.69
CA VAL A 10 9.15 -1.71 -3.16
C VAL A 10 10.13 -0.94 -2.27
N HIS A 11 10.77 -1.63 -1.33
CA HIS A 11 11.75 -1.06 -0.40
C HIS A 11 13.17 -1.53 -0.75
N GLN A 12 14.17 -0.75 -0.33
CA GLN A 12 15.60 -1.10 -0.50
C GLN A 12 16.16 -1.97 0.63
N SER A 13 15.36 -2.21 1.67
CA SER A 13 15.70 -3.00 2.86
C SER A 13 14.47 -3.79 3.34
N GLY A 14 14.47 -4.26 4.59
CA GLY A 14 13.36 -4.97 5.21
C GLY A 14 12.04 -4.19 5.15
N VAL A 15 10.95 -4.92 4.93
CA VAL A 15 9.58 -4.41 5.07
C VAL A 15 9.11 -4.76 6.48
N ASN A 16 8.74 -3.75 7.26
CA ASN A 16 8.40 -3.89 8.67
C ASN A 16 6.89 -3.98 8.92
N THR A 17 6.11 -3.35 8.05
CA THR A 17 4.67 -3.19 8.28
C THR A 17 3.91 -3.06 6.97
N LEU A 18 2.68 -3.56 6.97
CA LEU A 18 1.75 -3.54 5.85
C LEU A 18 0.37 -3.12 6.36
N ALA A 19 -0.35 -2.32 5.59
CA ALA A 19 -1.74 -2.00 5.85
C ALA A 19 -2.54 -2.13 4.55
N LEU A 20 -3.66 -2.85 4.60
CA LEU A 20 -4.47 -3.17 3.43
C LEU A 20 -5.90 -2.62 3.60
N SER A 21 -6.45 -2.06 2.52
CA SER A 21 -7.83 -1.56 2.51
C SER A 21 -8.48 -1.79 1.15
N PRO A 22 -9.69 -2.37 1.09
CA PRO A 22 -10.47 -2.41 -0.13
C PRO A 22 -10.81 -1.00 -0.60
N ARG A 23 -10.65 -0.72 -1.90
CA ARG A 23 -11.17 0.51 -2.49
C ARG A 23 -12.63 0.30 -2.88
N ARG A 24 -13.51 1.12 -2.31
CA ARG A 24 -14.92 1.22 -2.73
C ARG A 24 -15.10 2.56 -3.40
N GLU A 25 -15.06 2.61 -4.73
CA GLU A 25 -15.38 3.84 -5.44
C GLU A 25 -16.90 4.08 -5.47
N MET A 26 -17.32 5.33 -5.23
CA MET A 26 -18.72 5.71 -5.08
C MET A 26 -19.55 5.62 -6.38
N ARG A 27 -18.93 5.32 -7.54
CA ARG A 27 -19.59 5.44 -8.86
C ARG A 27 -19.44 4.29 -9.83
N GLN A 28 -18.59 3.29 -9.59
CA GLN A 28 -18.54 2.09 -10.43
C GLN A 28 -18.20 0.86 -9.60
N MET A 29 -18.83 -0.26 -9.98
CA MET A 29 -18.54 -1.62 -9.52
C MET A 29 -17.14 -2.07 -10.00
N GLU A 30 -16.07 -1.33 -9.68
CA GLU A 30 -14.71 -1.88 -9.74
C GLU A 30 -14.53 -2.81 -8.54
N GLU A 31 -15.26 -3.93 -8.59
CA GLU A 31 -15.11 -5.02 -7.65
C GLU A 31 -13.67 -5.49 -7.76
N SER A 32 -12.92 -5.38 -6.66
CA SER A 32 -11.58 -5.96 -6.48
C SER A 32 -10.36 -5.04 -6.71
N VAL A 33 -10.45 -3.73 -6.44
CA VAL A 33 -9.25 -2.89 -6.22
C VAL A 33 -8.89 -2.85 -4.73
N ILE A 34 -7.63 -3.08 -4.40
CA ILE A 34 -7.07 -2.94 -3.06
C ILE A 34 -6.03 -1.82 -3.00
N SER A 35 -5.98 -1.13 -1.88
CA SER A 35 -4.87 -0.26 -1.49
C SER A 35 -3.98 -1.00 -0.51
N LEU A 36 -2.70 -1.09 -0.80
CA LEU A 36 -1.68 -1.70 0.05
C LEU A 36 -0.64 -0.63 0.37
N ALA A 37 -0.54 -0.26 1.64
CA ALA A 37 0.53 0.60 2.13
C ALA A 37 1.60 -0.25 2.83
N SER A 38 2.87 0.12 2.68
CA SER A 38 4.00 -0.57 3.29
C SER A 38 5.02 0.40 3.86
N GLY A 39 5.65 0.00 4.97
CA GLY A 39 6.75 0.74 5.58
C GLY A 39 7.95 -0.15 5.82
N GLY A 40 9.15 0.41 5.68
CA GLY A 40 10.40 -0.34 5.73
C GLY A 40 11.49 0.24 6.63
N ASP A 41 12.58 -0.50 6.73
CA ASP A 41 13.81 -0.11 7.44
C ASP A 41 14.50 1.11 6.81
N ASP A 42 14.18 1.39 5.54
CA ASP A 42 14.66 2.54 4.80
C ASP A 42 13.96 3.85 5.17
N GLY A 43 13.03 3.83 6.14
CA GLY A 43 12.23 5.00 6.52
C GLY A 43 11.21 5.41 5.47
N GLN A 44 11.04 4.60 4.40
CA GLN A 44 10.10 4.85 3.31
C GLN A 44 8.69 4.42 3.71
N LEU A 45 7.71 5.18 3.21
CA LEU A 45 6.33 4.77 3.11
C LEU A 45 5.95 4.60 1.63
N SER A 46 5.37 3.46 1.26
CA SER A 46 4.83 3.21 -0.08
C SER A 46 3.33 2.95 -0.04
N LEU A 47 2.64 3.30 -1.12
CA LEU A 47 1.23 3.02 -1.38
C LEU A 47 1.08 2.44 -2.78
N LEU A 48 0.47 1.27 -2.85
CA LEU A 48 0.14 0.55 -4.08
C LEU A 48 -1.37 0.46 -4.23
N HIS A 49 -1.88 0.75 -5.42
CA HIS A 49 -3.23 0.34 -5.82
C HIS A 49 -3.12 -0.85 -6.75
N ILE A 50 -3.79 -1.95 -6.40
CA ILE A 50 -3.70 -3.21 -7.13
C ILE A 50 -5.11 -3.69 -7.44
N LYS A 51 -5.38 -3.98 -8.71
CA LYS A 51 -6.60 -4.65 -9.15
C LYS A 51 -6.39 -6.16 -9.13
N ILE A 52 -7.34 -6.90 -8.58
CA ILE A 52 -7.33 -8.36 -8.53
C ILE A 52 -8.44 -8.88 -9.44
N ASP A 53 -8.07 -9.36 -10.62
CA ASP A 53 -9.00 -9.95 -11.58
C ASP A 53 -9.01 -11.48 -11.41
N GLN A 54 -10.20 -12.04 -11.14
CA GLN A 54 -10.44 -13.48 -11.20
C GLN A 54 -10.92 -13.85 -12.60
N LYS A 55 -10.18 -14.69 -13.32
CA LYS A 55 -10.63 -15.18 -14.64
C LYS A 55 -11.62 -16.32 -14.44
N GLU A 56 -12.80 -16.23 -15.04
CA GLU A 56 -13.87 -17.24 -15.00
C GLU A 56 -13.55 -18.55 -15.76
N GLN A 57 -12.37 -18.71 -16.36
CA GLN A 57 -12.03 -19.94 -17.10
C GLN A 57 -11.69 -21.11 -16.16
N GLU A 58 -11.86 -22.34 -16.67
CA GLU A 58 -11.80 -23.65 -15.98
C GLU A 58 -10.55 -23.92 -15.10
N ASN A 59 -9.51 -23.08 -15.18
CA ASN A 59 -8.30 -23.16 -14.35
C ASN A 59 -8.23 -22.14 -13.19
N GLY A 60 -9.26 -21.32 -12.97
CA GLY A 60 -9.42 -20.49 -11.75
C GLY A 60 -8.27 -19.51 -11.45
N GLY A 61 -7.59 -19.00 -12.47
CA GLY A 61 -6.39 -18.17 -12.29
C GLY A 61 -6.68 -16.77 -11.77
N LEU A 62 -6.01 -16.39 -10.67
CA LEU A 62 -5.94 -15.01 -10.16
C LEU A 62 -4.90 -14.20 -10.96
N SER A 63 -5.26 -13.00 -11.38
CA SER A 63 -4.31 -12.01 -11.94
C SER A 63 -4.31 -10.73 -11.13
N LEU A 64 -3.12 -10.18 -10.89
CA LEU A 64 -2.94 -8.87 -10.26
C LEU A 64 -2.44 -7.86 -11.29
N GLN A 65 -3.04 -6.69 -11.30
CA GLN A 65 -2.59 -5.54 -12.08
C GLN A 65 -2.27 -4.38 -11.14
N LEU A 66 -1.02 -3.91 -11.16
CA LEU A 66 -0.64 -2.69 -10.46
C LEU A 66 -1.25 -1.49 -11.19
N LEU A 67 -2.20 -0.80 -10.55
CA LEU A 67 -2.86 0.39 -11.10
C LEU A 67 -2.02 1.65 -10.84
N ALA A 68 -1.45 1.75 -9.64
CA ALA A 68 -0.64 2.90 -9.25
C ALA A 68 0.33 2.54 -8.12
N HIS A 69 1.44 3.27 -8.06
CA HIS A 69 2.44 3.17 -7.01
C HIS A 69 2.94 4.58 -6.67
N TRP A 70 2.91 4.91 -5.38
CA TRP A 70 3.53 6.12 -4.84
C TRP A 70 4.47 5.74 -3.71
N SER A 71 5.55 6.48 -3.57
CA SER A 71 6.47 6.32 -2.45
C SER A 71 6.87 7.67 -1.89
N MET A 72 7.10 7.69 -0.58
CA MET A 72 7.70 8.78 0.16
C MET A 72 8.99 8.24 0.79
N PRO A 73 10.15 8.38 0.11
CA PRO A 73 11.41 7.79 0.55
C PRO A 73 11.86 8.25 1.94
N LEU A 74 11.55 9.50 2.29
CA LEU A 74 11.92 10.12 3.57
C LEU A 74 10.66 10.37 4.41
N ALA A 75 9.80 9.35 4.55
CA ALA A 75 8.62 9.46 5.40
C ALA A 75 9.01 9.58 6.88
N HIS A 76 10.08 8.90 7.28
CA HIS A 76 10.71 8.96 8.60
C HIS A 76 12.24 8.98 8.49
N SER A 77 12.93 9.44 9.54
CA SER A 77 14.41 9.44 9.62
C SER A 77 14.99 8.20 10.30
N SER A 78 14.15 7.20 10.56
CA SER A 78 14.43 5.93 11.22
C SER A 78 13.43 4.90 10.67
N PRO A 79 13.61 3.57 10.87
CA PRO A 79 12.68 2.57 10.35
C PRO A 79 11.21 2.90 10.62
N LEU A 80 10.37 2.75 9.60
CA LEU A 80 8.93 2.90 9.74
C LEU A 80 8.40 1.59 10.33
N THR A 81 8.01 1.61 11.61
CA THR A 81 7.70 0.38 12.39
C THR A 81 6.22 0.18 12.67
N GLY A 82 5.40 1.23 12.55
CA GLY A 82 3.95 1.13 12.70
C GLY A 82 3.25 1.82 11.55
N LEU A 83 2.20 1.18 11.04
CA LEU A 83 1.39 1.68 9.93
C LEU A 83 -0.06 1.26 10.13
N CYS A 84 -0.99 2.20 10.01
CA CYS A 84 -2.41 1.96 10.22
C CYS A 84 -3.24 2.85 9.30
N LEU A 85 -4.16 2.26 8.52
CA LEU A 85 -5.22 3.04 7.86
C LEU A 85 -6.33 3.31 8.89
N LEU A 86 -6.55 4.59 9.19
CA LEU A 86 -7.68 5.02 10.02
C LEU A 86 -8.99 4.99 9.23
N ASN A 87 -8.93 5.29 7.94
CA ASN A 87 -10.01 5.14 6.96
C ASN A 87 -9.38 5.06 5.55
N PRO A 88 -10.16 4.80 4.47
CA PRO A 88 -9.61 4.65 3.12
C PRO A 88 -8.81 5.84 2.56
N THR A 89 -8.93 7.01 3.20
CA THR A 89 -8.25 8.25 2.78
C THR A 89 -7.23 8.78 3.79
N LEU A 90 -7.06 8.12 4.93
CA LEU A 90 -6.23 8.58 6.04
C LEU A 90 -5.38 7.45 6.60
N LEU A 91 -4.07 7.66 6.55
CA LEU A 91 -3.06 6.71 6.98
C LEU A 91 -2.18 7.35 8.06
N VAL A 92 -1.77 6.54 9.04
CA VAL A 92 -0.87 6.92 10.13
C VAL A 92 0.37 6.05 10.06
N SER A 93 1.55 6.66 10.17
CA SER A 93 2.80 5.94 10.38
C SER A 93 3.50 6.38 11.67
N THR A 94 4.26 5.47 12.27
CA THR A 94 5.09 5.72 13.46
C THR A 94 6.48 5.14 13.29
N SER A 95 7.45 5.78 13.93
CA SER A 95 8.86 5.37 13.87
C SER A 95 9.59 5.67 15.19
N PRO A 96 10.72 4.98 15.49
CA PRO A 96 11.60 5.34 16.61
C PRO A 96 12.24 6.73 16.50
N ASP A 97 12.08 7.44 15.37
CA ASP A 97 12.40 8.88 15.27
C ASP A 97 11.49 9.78 16.12
N GLN A 98 10.60 9.19 16.91
CA GLN A 98 9.68 9.84 17.86
C GLN A 98 8.59 10.65 17.16
N ARG A 99 8.28 10.33 15.89
CA ARG A 99 7.23 10.98 15.13
C ARG A 99 6.08 10.02 14.83
N LEU A 100 4.88 10.58 14.91
CA LEU A 100 3.67 10.05 14.29
C LEU A 100 3.32 10.96 13.12
N CYS A 101 3.24 10.41 11.93
CA CYS A 101 2.94 11.15 10.70
C CYS A 101 1.56 10.76 10.18
N LEU A 102 0.76 11.77 9.82
CA LEU A 102 -0.53 11.59 9.17
C LEU A 102 -0.38 11.80 7.66
N TRP A 103 -1.05 10.96 6.88
CA TRP A 103 -0.98 10.97 5.42
C TRP A 103 -2.37 10.91 4.81
N SER A 104 -2.62 11.79 3.86
CA SER A 104 -3.81 11.77 3.00
C SER A 104 -3.53 10.81 1.84
N VAL A 105 -4.46 9.88 1.66
CA VAL A 105 -4.47 8.87 0.60
C VAL A 105 -5.60 9.21 -0.37
N ASN A 106 -5.22 9.54 -1.60
CA ASN A 106 -6.13 10.00 -2.64
C ASN A 106 -5.90 9.22 -3.94
N ASN A 107 -6.77 9.42 -4.93
CA ASN A 107 -6.56 8.88 -6.28
C ASN A 107 -5.26 9.42 -6.90
N ASP A 108 -4.87 10.64 -6.52
CA ASP A 108 -3.67 11.32 -7.02
C ASP A 108 -2.40 10.99 -6.20
N GLY A 109 -2.53 10.20 -5.13
CA GLY A 109 -1.41 9.63 -4.39
C GLY A 109 -1.38 9.86 -2.89
N LEU A 110 -0.15 9.85 -2.35
CA LEU A 110 0.16 9.86 -0.92
C LEU A 110 0.84 11.18 -0.54
N ARG A 111 0.26 11.92 0.42
CA ARG A 111 0.78 13.23 0.84
C ARG A 111 0.72 13.42 2.36
N PRO A 112 1.69 14.10 2.98
CA PRO A 112 1.65 14.39 4.41
C PRO A 112 0.50 15.37 4.72
N LEU A 113 -0.19 15.14 5.83
CA LEU A 113 -1.14 16.07 6.42
C LEU A 113 -0.39 16.96 7.42
N LYS A 114 -0.39 18.26 7.15
CA LYS A 114 0.18 19.29 8.03
C LYS A 114 -0.86 19.76 9.03
#